data_AF-A0A414NWH1-F1
#
_entry.id   AF-A0A414NWH1-F1
#
_cell.length_a   1.000
_cell.length_b   1.000
_cell.length_c   1.000
_cell.angle_alpha   90.00
_cell.angle_beta   90.00
_cell.angle_gamma   90.00
#
_symmetry.space_group_name_H-M   'P 1'
#
loop_
_entity.id
_entity.type
_entity.pdbx_description
1 polymer ?
#
loop_
_entity_poly.entity_id
_entity_poly.type
_entity_poly.pdbx_seq_one_letter_code
_entity_poly.pdbx_strand_id
1 'polypeptide(L)'
;MKDKIVRFSAWAQKNWLALVIFLSVLMMLFLCAVMFSWLYGYWSNALKGTHFELASCWQGITVVCTGIAGVVALGKACWTKYGMDSRYNSEQGKPLGSVVASTMAKKG
;
A
#
# COMPACT_ATOMS: atom_id res chain seq x y z
N MET A 1 5.24 -4.08 -27.00
CA MET A 1 5.46 -3.37 -25.71
C MET A 1 4.16 -3.12 -24.96
N LYS A 2 3.11 -2.64 -25.63
CA LYS A 2 1.78 -2.41 -25.03
C LYS A 2 1.22 -3.64 -24.31
N ASP A 3 1.37 -4.84 -24.90
CA ASP A 3 0.86 -6.08 -24.30
C ASP A 3 1.55 -6.45 -22.98
N LYS A 4 2.83 -6.11 -22.82
CA LYS A 4 3.57 -6.34 -21.57
C LYS A 4 3.05 -5.43 -20.45
N ILE A 5 2.78 -4.17 -20.77
CA ILE A 5 2.21 -3.20 -19.83
C ILE A 5 0.81 -3.63 -19.42
N VAL A 6 -0.04 -4.02 -20.38
CA VAL A 6 -1.41 -4.49 -20.09
C VAL A 6 -1.39 -5.73 -19.20
N ARG A 7 -0.53 -6.71 -19.48
CA ARG A 7 -0.36 -7.90 -18.64
C ARG A 7 0.11 -7.56 -17.22
N PHE A 8 1.08 -6.66 -17.09
CA PHE A 8 1.56 -6.20 -15.79
C PHE A 8 0.46 -5.48 -15.01
N SER A 9 -0.27 -4.57 -15.65
CA SER A 9 -1.39 -3.84 -15.02
C SER A 9 -2.50 -4.78 -14.56
N ALA A 10 -2.84 -5.80 -15.36
CA ALA A 10 -3.81 -6.83 -14.97
C ALA A 10 -3.32 -7.65 -13.76
N TRP A 11 -2.04 -8.02 -13.74
CA TRP A 11 -1.43 -8.70 -12.59
C TRP A 11 -1.41 -7.81 -11.35
N ALA A 12 -1.07 -6.53 -11.48
CA ALA A 12 -1.04 -5.57 -10.37
C ALA A 12 -2.45 -5.34 -9.81
N GLN A 13 -3.47 -5.27 -10.66
CA GLN A 13 -4.87 -5.21 -10.23
C GLN A 13 -5.30 -6.48 -9.49
N LYS A 14 -4.83 -7.65 -9.89
CA LYS A 14 -5.12 -8.91 -9.17
C LYS A 14 -4.46 -8.96 -7.79
N ASN A 15 -3.27 -8.40 -7.65
CA ASN A 15 -2.46 -8.47 -6.42
C ASN A 15 -2.39 -7.13 -5.67
N TRP A 16 -3.33 -6.22 -5.90
CA TRP A 16 -3.28 -4.85 -5.37
C TRP A 16 -3.14 -4.81 -3.83
N LEU A 17 -3.83 -5.70 -3.13
CA LEU A 17 -3.81 -5.78 -1.67
C LEU A 17 -2.44 -6.23 -1.16
N ALA A 18 -1.82 -7.21 -1.83
CA ALA A 18 -0.45 -7.65 -1.50
C ALA A 18 0.57 -6.53 -1.73
N LEU A 19 0.42 -5.75 -2.81
CA LEU A 19 1.29 -4.60 -3.10
C LEU A 19 1.16 -3.50 -2.02
N VAL A 20 -0.07 -3.20 -1.57
CA VAL A 20 -0.32 -2.23 -0.49
C VAL A 20 0.29 -2.69 0.82
N ILE A 21 0.10 -3.97 1.20
CA ILE A 21 0.71 -4.53 2.42
C ILE A 21 2.24 -4.48 2.34
N PHE A 22 2.82 -4.92 1.22
CA PHE A 22 4.26 -4.89 1.02
C PHE A 22 4.83 -3.47 1.18
N LEU A 23 4.18 -2.48 0.56
CA LEU A 23 4.60 -1.09 0.67
C LEU A 23 4.46 -0.55 2.10
N SER A 24 3.39 -0.90 2.82
CA SER A 24 3.22 -0.56 4.25
C SER A 24 4.33 -1.14 5.12
N VAL A 25 4.68 -2.42 4.92
CA VAL A 25 5.76 -3.08 5.67
C VAL A 25 7.10 -2.42 5.37
N LEU A 26 7.37 -2.10 4.10
CA LEU A 26 8.59 -1.41 3.70
C LEU A 26 8.71 -0.03 4.36
N MET A 27 7.61 0.73 4.42
CA MET A 27 7.59 2.04 5.11
C MET A 27 7.84 1.89 6.62
N MET A 28 7.29 0.84 7.24
CA MET A 28 7.54 0.56 8.66
C MET A 28 9.00 0.18 8.94
N LEU A 29 9.61 -0.64 8.09
CA LEU A 29 11.04 -0.97 8.20
C LEU A 29 11.93 0.26 8.05
N PHE A 30 11.59 1.15 7.11
CA PHE A 30 12.30 2.41 6.94
C PHE A 30 12.17 3.32 8.17
N LEU A 31 10.98 3.39 8.80
CA LEU A 31 10.80 4.12 10.05
C LEU A 31 11.66 3.55 11.18
N CYS A 32 11.71 2.22 11.34
CA CYS A 32 12.60 1.58 12.31
C CYS A 32 14.05 1.96 12.05
N ALA A 33 14.51 1.95 10.79
CA ALA A 33 15.86 2.36 10.43
C ALA A 33 16.15 3.83 10.79
N VAL A 34 15.19 4.74 10.59
CA VAL A 34 15.32 6.16 11.00
C VAL A 34 15.37 6.29 12.52
N MET A 35 14.57 5.52 13.27
CA MET A 35 14.61 5.53 14.73
C MET A 35 15.94 4.98 15.28
N PHE A 36 16.47 3.91 14.68
CA PHE A 36 17.79 3.38 15.02
C PHE A 36 18.91 4.37 14.69
N SER A 37 18.86 5.03 13.53
CA SER A 37 19.86 6.02 13.15
C SER A 37 19.81 7.26 14.05
N TRP A 38 18.62 7.64 14.52
CA TRP A 38 18.45 8.73 15.48
C TRP A 38 19.06 8.39 16.84
N LEU A 39 18.77 7.19 17.38
CA LEU A 39 19.36 6.73 18.65
C LEU A 39 20.88 6.65 18.56
N TYR A 40 21.40 6.04 17.49
CA TYR A 40 22.85 5.98 17.25
C TYR A 40 23.48 7.37 17.12
N GLY A 41 22.86 8.27 16.36
CA GLY A 41 23.31 9.65 16.19
C GLY A 41 23.34 10.43 17.49
N TYR A 42 22.35 10.26 18.36
CA TYR A 42 22.30 10.89 19.69
C TYR A 42 23.47 10.43 20.58
N TRP A 43 23.71 9.12 20.65
CA TRP A 43 24.79 8.55 21.46
C TRP A 43 26.17 8.89 20.89
N SER A 44 26.33 8.90 19.57
CA SER A 44 27.59 9.27 18.90
C SER A 44 27.94 10.76 19.08
N ASN A 45 26.93 11.64 19.05
CA ASN A 45 27.12 13.07 19.39
C ASN A 45 27.64 13.24 20.81
N ALA A 46 27.06 12.51 21.79
CA ALA A 46 27.42 12.63 23.19
C ALA A 46 28.81 12.02 23.54
N LEU A 47 29.18 10.89 22.94
CA LEU A 47 30.39 10.15 23.30
C LEU A 47 31.62 10.47 22.44
N LYS A 48 31.41 10.82 21.16
CA LYS A 48 32.50 11.03 20.19
C LYS A 48 32.53 12.44 19.59
N GLY A 49 31.62 13.32 19.99
CA GLY A 49 31.54 14.69 19.45
C GLY A 49 31.26 14.73 17.94
N THR A 50 30.70 13.67 17.37
CA THR A 50 30.37 13.64 15.94
C THR A 50 29.21 14.59 15.68
N HIS A 51 29.37 15.63 14.87
CA HIS A 51 28.33 16.61 14.51
C HIS A 51 27.18 16.01 13.67
N PHE A 52 26.49 15.00 14.18
CA PHE A 52 25.38 14.36 13.50
C PHE A 52 24.16 15.27 13.59
N GLU A 53 23.61 15.68 12.44
CA GLU A 53 22.42 16.52 12.41
C GLU A 53 21.17 15.70 12.76
N LEU A 54 20.67 15.87 14.00
CA LEU A 54 19.40 15.28 14.41
C LEU A 54 18.21 15.80 13.58
N ALA A 55 18.35 16.97 12.95
CA ALA A 55 17.36 17.51 12.02
C ALA A 55 17.16 16.61 10.77
N SER A 56 18.20 15.90 10.32
CA SER A 56 18.10 14.96 9.20
C SER A 56 17.18 13.78 9.54
N CYS A 57 17.16 13.32 10.80
CA CYS A 57 16.24 12.29 11.26
C CYS A 57 14.77 12.75 11.15
N TRP A 58 14.50 14.04 11.43
CA TRP A 58 13.17 14.62 11.24
C TRP A 58 12.71 14.63 9.78
N GLN A 59 13.64 14.88 8.84
CA GLN A 59 13.34 14.72 7.42
C GLN A 59 12.98 13.27 7.08
N GLY A 60 13.73 12.30 7.62
CA GLY A 60 13.43 10.87 7.46
C GLY A 60 12.02 10.50 7.94
N ILE A 61 11.62 10.95 9.13
CA ILE A 61 10.26 10.73 9.67
C ILE A 61 9.20 11.37 8.77
N THR A 62 9.44 12.58 8.27
CA THR A 62 8.50 13.28 7.38
C THR A 62 8.26 12.52 6.07
N VAL A 63 9.32 11.93 5.49
CA VAL A 63 9.21 11.08 4.30
C VAL A 63 8.38 9.82 4.60
N VAL A 64 8.60 9.17 5.75
CA VAL A 64 7.78 8.02 6.17
C VAL A 64 6.31 8.41 6.28
N CYS A 65 5.98 9.49 6.99
CA CYS A 65 4.59 9.92 7.17
C CYS A 65 3.91 10.21 5.82
N THR A 66 4.62 10.87 4.91
CA THR A 66 4.14 11.15 3.56
C THR A 66 3.92 9.85 2.77
N GLY A 67 4.86 8.89 2.87
CA GLY A 67 4.75 7.57 2.25
C GLY A 67 3.54 6.78 2.74
N ILE A 68 3.32 6.74 4.06
CA ILE A 68 2.16 6.06 4.67
C ILE A 68 0.85 6.73 4.22
N ALA A 69 0.77 8.05 4.20
CA ALA A 69 -0.40 8.77 3.72
C ALA A 69 -0.73 8.39 2.26
N GLY A 70 0.29 8.27 1.41
CA GLY A 70 0.14 7.78 0.04
C GLY A 70 -0.41 6.34 -0.03
N VAL A 71 0.14 5.42 0.77
CA VAL A 71 -0.31 4.02 0.83
C VAL A 71 -1.79 3.94 1.24
N VAL A 72 -2.18 4.70 2.26
CA VAL A 72 -3.57 4.75 2.74
C VAL A 72 -4.50 5.31 1.66
N ALA A 73 -4.09 6.37 0.96
CA ALA A 73 -4.88 6.94 -0.13
C ALA A 73 -5.08 5.92 -1.27
N LEU A 74 -4.04 5.19 -1.65
CA LEU A 74 -4.12 4.12 -2.66
C LEU A 74 -5.04 2.99 -2.20
N GLY A 75 -4.91 2.53 -0.96
CA GLY A 75 -5.78 1.51 -0.37
C GLY A 75 -7.25 1.93 -0.38
N LYS A 76 -7.54 3.18 0.00
CA LYS A 76 -8.91 3.74 -0.05
C LYS A 76 -9.44 3.83 -1.47
N ALA A 77 -8.64 4.28 -2.44
CA ALA A 77 -9.05 4.35 -3.84
C ALA A 77 -9.42 2.97 -4.40
N CYS A 78 -8.61 1.95 -4.12
CA CYS A 78 -8.90 0.58 -4.51
C CYS A 78 -10.17 0.05 -3.84
N TRP A 79 -10.34 0.26 -2.53
CA TRP A 79 -11.55 -0.16 -1.83
C TRP A 79 -12.81 0.50 -2.38
N THR A 80 -12.77 1.81 -2.63
CA THR A 80 -13.89 2.54 -3.24
C THR A 80 -14.23 1.99 -4.62
N LYS A 81 -13.23 1.64 -5.44
CA LYS A 81 -13.47 0.98 -6.73
C LYS A 81 -14.25 -0.33 -6.56
N TYR A 82 -13.79 -1.23 -5.70
CA TYR A 82 -14.46 -2.53 -5.50
C TYR A 82 -15.83 -2.36 -4.82
N GLY A 83 -15.97 -1.40 -3.91
CA GLY A 83 -17.24 -1.09 -3.25
C GLY A 83 -18.28 -0.53 -4.20
N MET A 84 -17.91 0.39 -5.10
CA MET A 84 -18.81 0.90 -6.13
C MET A 84 -19.18 -0.19 -7.14
N ASP A 85 -18.21 -0.98 -7.61
CA ASP A 85 -18.49 -2.06 -8.56
C ASP A 85 -19.44 -3.12 -7.96
N SER A 86 -19.22 -3.50 -6.69
CA SER A 86 -20.15 -4.39 -5.98
C SER A 86 -21.55 -3.79 -5.79
N ARG A 87 -21.68 -2.47 -5.68
CA ARG A 87 -22.95 -1.79 -5.42
C ARG A 87 -23.78 -1.58 -6.68
N TYR A 88 -23.15 -1.44 -7.85
CA TYR A 88 -23.82 -1.12 -9.11
C TYR A 88 -23.83 -2.27 -10.14
N ASN A 89 -22.90 -3.22 -10.06
CA ASN A 89 -22.79 -4.34 -11.02
C ASN A 89 -23.08 -5.73 -10.43
N SER A 90 -23.36 -5.86 -9.13
CA SER A 90 -23.66 -7.15 -8.48
C SER A 90 -25.06 -7.14 -7.84
N GLU A 91 -25.81 -8.25 -7.93
CA GLU A 91 -27.10 -8.39 -7.22
C GLU A 91 -26.87 -8.30 -5.70
N GLN A 92 -27.58 -7.39 -5.04
CA GLN A 92 -27.42 -7.11 -3.63
C GLN A 92 -27.75 -8.34 -2.78
N GLY A 93 -26.77 -8.84 -2.03
CA GLY A 93 -26.94 -10.00 -1.14
C GLY A 93 -26.64 -11.37 -1.75
N LYS A 94 -26.16 -11.44 -3.01
CA LYS A 94 -25.76 -12.71 -3.64
C LYS A 94 -24.25 -12.76 -3.87
N PRO A 95 -23.54 -13.81 -3.39
CA PRO A 95 -22.13 -13.99 -3.72
C PRO A 95 -21.99 -14.22 -5.24
N LEU A 96 -20.91 -13.69 -5.85
CA LEU A 96 -20.66 -13.75 -7.31
C LEU A 96 -20.87 -15.14 -7.94
N GLY A 97 -20.58 -16.22 -7.19
CA GLY A 97 -20.78 -17.59 -7.66
C GLY A 97 -22.24 -17.93 -7.99
N SER A 98 -23.21 -17.29 -7.35
CA SER A 98 -24.64 -17.54 -7.59
C SER A 98 -25.19 -16.82 -8.82
N VAL A 99 -24.65 -15.65 -9.18
CA VAL A 99 -25.05 -14.87 -10.36
C VAL A 99 -24.57 -15.52 -11.66
N VAL A 100 -23.36 -16.09 -11.64
CA VAL A 100 -22.81 -16.84 -12.79
C VAL A 100 -23.61 -18.12 -13.02
N ALA A 101 -23.94 -18.85 -11.94
CA ALA A 101 -24.78 -20.04 -12.02
C ALA A 101 -26.20 -19.74 -12.54
N SER A 102 -26.83 -18.65 -12.09
CA SER A 102 -28.19 -18.28 -12.54
C SER A 102 -28.23 -17.77 -13.99
N THR A 103 -27.19 -17.09 -14.46
CA THR A 103 -27.13 -16.60 -15.84
C THR A 103 -26.87 -17.73 -16.84
N MET A 104 -26.08 -18.74 -16.44
CA MET A 104 -25.85 -19.95 -17.23
C MET A 104 -27.09 -20.85 -17.29
N ALA A 105 -27.83 -20.97 -16.18
CA ALA A 105 -29.07 -21.74 -16.12
C ALA A 105 -30.22 -21.14 -16.95
N LYS A 106 -30.21 -19.83 -17.20
CA LYS A 106 -31.24 -19.15 -18.00
C LYS A 106 -30.97 -19.19 -19.51
N LYS A 107 -29.82 -19.73 -19.93
CA LYS A 107 -29.36 -19.78 -21.33
C LYS A 107 -29.35 -21.20 -21.91
N GLY A 108 -29.81 -22.20 -21.14
CA GLY A 108 -30.02 -23.58 -21.56
C GLY A 108 -31.48 -23.88 -21.83
#